data_AF-A0A016TSB0-F1
#
_entry.id   AF-A0A016TSB0-F1
#
_cell.length_a   1.000
_cell.length_b   1.000
_cell.length_c   1.000
_cell.angle_alpha   90.00
_cell.angle_beta   90.00
_cell.angle_gamma   90.00
#
_symmetry.space_group_name_H-M   'P 1'
#
loop_
_entity.id
_entity.type
_entity.pdbx_description
1 polymer ?
#
loop_
_entity_poly.entity_id
_entity_poly.type
_entity_poly.pdbx_seq_one_letter_code
_entity_poly.pdbx_strand_id
1 'polypeptide(L)'
;MREEDGLRNAEARAAETSEQREIRLEEMRLRNAELRAAETPEQCDARHARLEENRFRTAEASAVETSEQREARLGVIRHINAASRAAETSEQRGTRLEVTRLRNTESTAAETPQQRKDRLEDERARRFQLRQGFRRADLKLAAFRYDSNYNYREHPNVVIGRMDVACSHCQARRLLFPTLLLNLCFHTFLRLRRNRNTFCRTQGETTRVSR
;
A
#
# COMPACT_ATOMS: atom_id res chain seq x y z
N MET A 1 59.04 -7.41 12.67
CA MET A 1 58.70 -5.97 12.64
C MET A 1 57.33 -5.65 12.03
N ARG A 2 57.09 -5.72 10.70
CA ARG A 2 55.76 -5.34 10.15
C ARG A 2 54.56 -6.15 10.67
N GLU A 3 54.75 -7.44 10.93
CA GLU A 3 53.71 -8.31 11.47
C GLU A 3 53.46 -8.06 12.97
N GLU A 4 54.51 -7.78 13.74
CA GLU A 4 54.43 -7.43 15.17
C GLU A 4 53.72 -6.08 15.38
N ASP A 5 53.96 -5.10 14.52
CA ASP A 5 53.26 -3.81 14.54
C ASP A 5 51.79 -3.94 14.11
N GLY A 6 51.50 -4.85 13.18
CA GLY A 6 50.13 -5.18 12.79
C GLY A 6 49.34 -5.79 13.94
N LEU A 7 49.95 -6.75 14.65
CA LEU A 7 49.35 -7.40 15.81
C LEU A 7 49.15 -6.43 16.98
N ARG A 8 50.16 -5.61 17.29
CA ARG A 8 50.06 -4.57 18.33
C ARG A 8 48.93 -3.57 18.06
N ASN A 9 48.76 -3.16 16.81
CA ASN A 9 47.68 -2.26 16.41
C ASN A 9 46.31 -2.94 16.46
N ALA A 10 46.23 -4.23 16.14
CA ALA A 10 44.98 -5.00 16.25
C ALA A 10 44.57 -5.19 17.72
N GLU A 11 45.53 -5.50 18.60
CA GLU A 11 45.32 -5.60 20.05
C GLU A 11 44.92 -4.27 20.65
N ALA A 12 45.58 -3.17 20.26
CA ALA A 12 45.20 -1.82 20.68
C ALA A 12 43.75 -1.48 20.27
N ARG A 13 43.35 -1.84 19.04
CA ARG A 13 41.97 -1.65 18.56
C ARG A 13 40.95 -2.53 19.28
N ALA A 14 41.34 -3.73 19.69
CA ALA A 14 40.48 -4.65 20.43
C ALA A 14 40.26 -4.20 21.89
N ALA A 15 41.25 -3.51 22.46
CA ALA A 15 41.17 -2.93 23.80
C ALA A 15 40.50 -1.53 23.85
N GLU A 16 40.16 -0.94 22.69
CA GLU A 16 39.47 0.35 22.62
C GLU A 16 38.09 0.29 23.31
N THR A 17 37.81 1.31 24.11
CA THR A 17 36.44 1.58 24.57
C THR A 17 35.57 2.09 23.40
N SER A 18 34.25 2.06 23.57
CA SER A 18 33.31 2.60 22.57
C SER A 18 33.60 4.07 22.24
N GLU A 19 33.91 4.88 23.26
CA GLU A 19 34.20 6.31 23.11
C GLU A 19 35.52 6.54 22.34
N GLN A 20 36.59 5.82 22.70
CA GLN A 20 37.87 5.90 21.99
C GLN A 20 37.73 5.47 20.52
N ARG A 21 36.94 4.42 20.27
CA ARG A 21 36.64 3.97 18.92
C ARG A 21 35.87 5.03 18.13
N GLU A 22 34.90 5.70 18.75
CA GLU A 22 34.14 6.78 18.11
C GLU A 22 35.02 7.97 17.77
N ILE A 23 35.86 8.42 18.70
CA ILE A 23 36.81 9.52 18.47
C ILE A 23 37.75 9.17 17.30
N ARG A 24 38.36 7.99 17.30
CA ARG A 24 39.25 7.56 16.22
C ARG A 24 38.54 7.49 14.88
N LEU A 25 37.30 6.99 14.85
CA LEU A 25 36.50 6.96 13.62
C LEU A 25 36.13 8.36 13.15
N GLU A 26 35.87 9.28 14.06
CA GLU A 26 35.55 10.67 13.73
C GLU A 26 36.76 11.41 13.17
N GLU A 27 37.92 11.28 13.81
CA GLU A 27 39.19 11.80 13.28
C GLU A 27 39.50 11.25 11.88
N MET A 28 39.24 9.95 11.67
CA MET A 28 39.36 9.32 10.36
C MET A 28 38.38 9.88 9.33
N ARG A 29 37.13 10.16 9.70
CA ARG A 29 36.14 10.79 8.81
C ARG A 29 36.56 12.20 8.43
N LEU A 30 36.99 13.01 9.40
CA LEU A 30 37.44 14.38 9.18
C LEU A 30 38.66 14.42 8.26
N ARG A 31 39.69 13.64 8.56
CA ARG A 31 40.89 13.54 7.70
C ARG A 31 40.53 13.11 6.28
N ASN A 32 39.64 12.13 6.12
CA ASN A 32 39.20 11.71 4.80
C ASN A 32 38.39 12.80 4.07
N ALA A 33 37.58 13.58 4.80
CA ALA A 33 36.86 14.71 4.22
C ALA A 33 37.80 15.83 3.76
N GLU A 34 38.83 16.15 4.56
CA GLU A 34 39.89 17.11 4.21
C GLU A 34 40.67 16.65 2.98
N LEU A 35 41.09 15.38 2.95
CA LEU A 35 41.75 14.80 1.78
C LEU A 35 40.87 14.86 0.54
N ARG A 36 39.57 14.62 0.66
CA ARG A 36 38.62 14.75 -0.46
C ARG A 36 38.45 16.19 -0.93
N ALA A 37 38.45 17.16 -0.02
CA ALA A 37 38.35 18.58 -0.37
C ALA A 37 39.62 19.10 -1.05
N ALA A 38 40.77 18.52 -0.73
CA ALA A 38 42.07 18.85 -1.32
C ALA A 38 42.46 17.95 -2.51
N GLU A 39 41.56 17.09 -3.03
CA GLU A 39 41.84 16.22 -4.18
C GLU A 39 42.21 17.05 -5.42
N THR A 40 43.30 16.69 -6.09
CA THR A 40 43.63 17.26 -7.41
C THR A 40 42.71 16.67 -8.49
N PRO A 41 42.61 17.30 -9.68
CA PRO A 41 41.85 16.74 -10.80
C PRO A 41 42.27 15.30 -11.16
N GLU A 42 43.58 15.01 -11.18
CA GLU A 42 44.09 13.67 -11.49
C GLU A 42 43.69 12.64 -10.43
N GLN A 43 43.68 13.05 -9.15
CA GLN A 43 43.22 12.20 -8.06
C GLN A 43 41.70 11.96 -8.12
N CYS A 44 40.93 12.98 -8.52
CA CYS A 44 39.49 12.86 -8.78
C CYS A 44 39.23 11.86 -9.91
N ASP A 45 39.94 11.97 -11.03
CA ASP A 45 39.79 11.07 -12.18
C ASP A 45 40.18 9.63 -11.80
N ALA A 46 41.28 9.45 -11.08
CA ALA A 46 41.67 8.14 -10.56
C ALA A 46 40.60 7.57 -9.60
N ARG A 47 39.96 8.41 -8.77
CA ARG A 47 38.83 7.99 -7.92
C ARG A 47 37.62 7.60 -8.77
N HIS A 48 37.30 8.36 -9.81
CA HIS A 48 36.22 8.03 -10.73
C HIS A 48 36.46 6.68 -11.42
N ALA A 49 37.67 6.42 -11.91
CA ALA A 49 38.03 5.14 -12.50
C ALA A 49 37.82 3.96 -11.52
N ARG A 50 38.27 4.11 -10.26
CA ARG A 50 38.02 3.10 -9.21
C ARG A 50 36.53 2.92 -8.90
N LEU A 51 35.73 3.98 -8.96
CA LEU A 51 34.28 3.89 -8.75
C LEU A 51 33.59 3.18 -9.92
N GLU A 52 34.01 3.41 -11.16
CA GLU A 52 33.51 2.67 -12.32
C GLU A 52 33.88 1.18 -12.21
N GLU A 53 35.11 0.84 -11.85
CA GLU A 53 35.52 -0.55 -11.62
C GLU A 53 34.67 -1.22 -10.52
N ASN A 54 34.39 -0.50 -9.43
CA ASN A 54 33.47 -1.01 -8.39
C ASN A 54 32.06 -1.21 -8.93
N ARG A 55 31.54 -0.32 -9.78
CA ARG A 55 30.24 -0.51 -10.44
C ARG A 55 30.22 -1.77 -11.30
N PHE A 56 31.28 -2.01 -12.09
CA PHE A 56 31.41 -3.25 -12.87
C PHE A 56 31.40 -4.49 -11.96
N ARG A 57 32.21 -4.50 -10.90
CA ARG A 57 32.23 -5.60 -9.93
C ARG A 57 30.86 -5.86 -9.30
N THR A 58 30.12 -4.81 -8.95
CA THR A 58 28.77 -4.97 -8.40
C THR A 58 27.75 -5.48 -9.44
N ALA A 59 27.90 -5.09 -10.70
CA ALA A 59 27.05 -5.56 -11.78
C ALA A 59 27.32 -7.05 -12.09
N GLU A 60 28.59 -7.45 -12.13
CA GLU A 60 28.99 -8.86 -12.28
C GLU A 60 28.48 -9.71 -11.13
N ALA A 61 28.68 -9.26 -9.89
CA ALA A 61 28.14 -9.94 -8.72
C ALA A 61 26.61 -10.10 -8.82
N SER A 62 25.90 -9.06 -9.25
CA SER A 62 24.45 -9.10 -9.43
C SER A 62 24.00 -10.02 -10.58
N ALA A 63 24.85 -10.24 -11.59
CA ALA A 63 24.55 -11.09 -12.74
C ALA A 63 24.66 -12.58 -12.41
N VAL A 64 25.54 -12.94 -11.46
CA VAL A 64 25.72 -14.32 -10.98
C VAL A 64 24.92 -14.64 -9.72
N GLU A 65 24.15 -13.68 -9.20
CA GLU A 65 23.25 -13.89 -8.06
C GLU A 65 22.24 -15.02 -8.35
N THR A 66 22.07 -15.90 -7.37
CA THR A 66 20.96 -16.86 -7.37
C THR A 66 19.62 -16.15 -7.17
N SER A 67 18.51 -16.80 -7.51
CA SER A 67 17.16 -16.27 -7.28
C SER A 67 16.93 -15.93 -5.81
N GLU A 68 17.37 -16.78 -4.89
CA GLU A 68 17.23 -16.57 -3.44
C GLU A 68 18.01 -15.36 -2.95
N GLN A 69 19.27 -15.22 -3.39
CA GLN A 69 20.10 -14.04 -3.06
C GLN A 69 19.49 -12.75 -3.60
N ARG A 70 18.98 -12.79 -4.85
CA ARG A 70 18.29 -11.65 -5.46
C ARG A 70 17.02 -11.28 -4.68
N GLU A 71 16.22 -12.27 -4.28
CA GLU A 71 15.01 -12.04 -3.48
C GLU A 71 15.33 -11.47 -2.10
N ALA A 72 16.35 -11.98 -1.42
CA ALA A 72 16.83 -11.46 -0.15
C ALA A 72 17.28 -10.00 -0.28
N ARG A 73 18.11 -9.69 -1.29
CA ARG A 73 18.58 -8.33 -1.57
C ARG A 73 17.43 -7.37 -1.86
N LEU A 74 16.47 -7.77 -2.71
CA LEU A 74 15.27 -6.98 -2.98
C LEU A 74 14.38 -6.83 -1.75
N GLY A 75 14.31 -7.85 -0.88
CA GLY A 75 13.62 -7.81 0.40
C GLY A 75 14.19 -6.72 1.31
N VAL A 76 15.50 -6.69 1.48
CA VAL A 76 16.21 -5.65 2.25
C VAL A 76 15.94 -4.26 1.66
N ILE A 77 16.04 -4.10 0.33
CA ILE A 77 15.78 -2.82 -0.34
C ILE A 77 14.33 -2.36 -0.11
N ARG A 78 13.35 -3.26 -0.22
CA ARG A 78 11.94 -2.94 0.07
C ARG A 78 11.76 -2.48 1.51
N HIS A 79 12.40 -3.16 2.47
CA HIS A 79 12.33 -2.80 3.88
C HIS A 79 12.93 -1.41 4.15
N ILE A 80 14.14 -1.13 3.64
CA ILE A 80 14.78 0.18 3.78
C ILE A 80 13.92 1.29 3.17
N ASN A 81 13.37 1.07 1.98
CA ASN A 81 12.49 2.03 1.33
C ASN A 81 11.19 2.26 2.11
N ALA A 82 10.61 1.20 2.70
CA ALA A 82 9.42 1.33 3.53
C ALA A 82 9.70 2.11 4.81
N ALA A 83 10.82 1.82 5.48
CA ALA A 83 11.25 2.54 6.67
C ALA A 83 11.52 4.02 6.37
N SER A 84 12.22 4.32 5.26
CA SER A 84 12.45 5.68 4.79
C SER A 84 11.13 6.43 4.53
N ARG A 85 10.18 5.80 3.82
CA ARG A 85 8.84 6.38 3.57
C ARG A 85 8.03 6.62 4.83
N ALA A 86 8.18 5.77 5.85
CA ALA A 86 7.50 5.93 7.13
C ALA A 86 8.09 7.07 7.97
N ALA A 87 9.39 7.34 7.81
CA ALA A 87 10.09 8.43 8.47
C ALA A 87 10.03 9.78 7.71
N GLU A 88 9.48 9.81 6.49
CA GLU A 88 9.34 11.03 5.69
C GLU A 88 8.54 12.11 6.43
N THR A 89 9.06 13.34 6.42
CA THR A 89 8.26 14.51 6.83
C THR A 89 7.19 14.83 5.79
N SER A 90 6.19 15.64 6.17
CA SER A 90 5.14 16.09 5.24
C SER A 90 5.71 16.82 4.02
N GLU A 91 6.74 17.65 4.21
CA GLU A 91 7.44 18.38 3.15
C GLU A 91 8.19 17.42 2.21
N GLN A 92 8.97 16.49 2.76
CA GLN A 92 9.68 15.46 1.98
C GLN A 92 8.72 14.60 1.17
N ARG A 93 7.57 14.25 1.76
CA ARG A 93 6.51 13.53 1.05
C ARG A 93 5.93 14.38 -0.09
N GLY A 94 5.72 15.67 0.14
CA GLY A 94 5.24 16.62 -0.87
C GLY A 94 6.20 16.71 -2.06
N THR A 95 7.49 16.95 -1.81
CA THR A 95 8.52 17.04 -2.85
C THR A 95 8.65 15.73 -3.63
N ARG A 96 8.69 14.58 -2.95
CA ARG A 96 8.75 13.27 -3.61
C ARG A 96 7.56 13.02 -4.53
N LEU A 97 6.35 13.35 -4.07
CA LEU A 97 5.13 13.18 -4.88
C LEU A 97 5.14 14.12 -6.09
N GLU A 98 5.63 15.35 -5.94
CA GLU A 98 5.71 16.30 -7.04
C GLU A 98 6.73 15.86 -8.10
N VAL A 99 7.93 15.46 -7.69
CA VAL A 99 8.92 14.87 -8.60
C VAL A 99 8.36 13.63 -9.31
N THR A 100 7.59 12.80 -8.61
CA THR A 100 6.96 11.62 -9.22
C THR A 100 5.92 12.01 -10.27
N ARG A 101 5.12 13.06 -10.01
CA ARG A 101 4.15 13.57 -10.99
C ARG A 101 4.85 14.12 -12.23
N LEU A 102 5.85 14.97 -12.05
CA LEU A 102 6.62 15.55 -13.16
C LEU A 102 7.23 14.45 -14.04
N ARG A 103 7.92 13.48 -13.42
CA ARG A 103 8.48 12.33 -14.16
C ARG A 103 7.42 11.54 -14.91
N ASN A 104 6.24 11.32 -14.33
CA ASN A 104 5.16 10.62 -15.02
C ASN A 104 4.62 11.43 -16.21
N THR A 105 4.52 12.75 -16.07
CA THR A 105 4.09 13.63 -17.18
C THR A 105 5.11 13.63 -18.32
N GLU A 106 6.40 13.72 -18.00
CA GLU A 106 7.48 13.63 -18.99
C GLU A 106 7.50 12.27 -19.69
N SER A 107 7.38 11.19 -18.91
CA SER A 107 7.30 9.84 -19.46
C SER A 107 6.11 9.67 -20.39
N THR A 108 4.95 10.24 -20.05
CA THR A 108 3.74 10.18 -20.89
C THR A 108 3.90 11.01 -22.15
N ALA A 109 4.56 12.17 -22.07
CA ALA A 109 4.84 13.04 -23.20
C ALA A 109 5.86 12.42 -24.18
N ALA A 110 6.80 11.62 -23.67
CA ALA A 110 7.80 10.91 -24.45
C ALA A 110 7.31 9.56 -25.02
N GLU A 111 6.05 9.16 -24.78
CA GLU A 111 5.50 7.90 -25.30
C GLU A 111 5.51 7.88 -26.83
N THR A 112 6.00 6.78 -27.40
CA THR A 112 5.75 6.46 -28.82
C THR A 112 4.26 6.18 -29.04
N PRO A 113 3.73 6.35 -30.27
CA PRO A 113 2.33 6.04 -30.57
C PRO A 113 1.93 4.60 -30.19
N GLN A 114 2.84 3.63 -30.35
CA GLN A 114 2.61 2.24 -29.98
C GLN A 114 2.51 2.07 -28.45
N GLN A 115 3.47 2.60 -27.69
CA GLN A 115 3.42 2.56 -26.21
C GLN A 115 2.15 3.23 -25.67
N ARG A 116 1.73 4.34 -26.26
CA ARG A 116 0.47 5.00 -25.91
C ARG A 116 -0.73 4.11 -26.17
N LYS A 117 -0.76 3.41 -27.30
CA LYS A 117 -1.84 2.47 -27.65
C LYS A 117 -1.89 1.34 -26.63
N ASP A 118 -0.76 0.70 -26.35
CA ASP A 118 -0.66 -0.42 -25.41
C ASP A 118 -1.13 0.00 -24.01
N ARG A 119 -0.65 1.15 -23.49
CA ARG A 119 -1.10 1.70 -22.20
C ARG A 119 -2.61 1.95 -22.16
N LEU A 120 -3.20 2.48 -23.24
CA LEU A 120 -4.64 2.74 -23.31
C LEU A 120 -5.44 1.44 -23.40
N GLU A 121 -4.94 0.42 -24.08
CA GLU A 121 -5.55 -0.92 -24.14
C GLU A 121 -5.52 -1.59 -22.76
N ASP A 122 -4.39 -1.55 -22.07
CA ASP A 122 -4.25 -2.04 -20.69
C ASP A 122 -5.20 -1.31 -19.74
N GLU A 123 -5.32 0.01 -19.86
CA GLU A 123 -6.25 0.79 -19.06
C GLU A 123 -7.70 0.39 -19.32
N ARG A 124 -8.08 0.19 -20.58
CA ARG A 124 -9.43 -0.28 -20.96
C ARG A 124 -9.69 -1.68 -20.40
N ALA A 125 -8.74 -2.61 -20.54
CA ALA A 125 -8.85 -3.96 -20.03
C ALA A 125 -9.01 -3.97 -18.51
N ARG A 126 -8.19 -3.21 -17.79
CA ARG A 126 -8.28 -3.06 -16.34
C ARG A 126 -9.62 -2.47 -15.90
N ARG A 127 -10.09 -1.41 -16.55
CA ARG A 127 -11.41 -0.80 -16.27
C ARG A 127 -12.55 -1.79 -16.54
N PHE A 128 -12.46 -2.57 -17.61
CA PHE A 128 -13.44 -3.61 -17.93
C PHE A 128 -13.46 -4.71 -16.86
N GLN A 129 -12.30 -5.22 -16.45
CA GLN A 129 -12.18 -6.23 -15.40
C GLN A 129 -12.75 -5.73 -14.07
N LEU A 130 -12.45 -4.50 -13.67
CA LEU A 130 -13.02 -3.89 -12.46
C LEU A 130 -14.55 -3.80 -12.53
N ARG A 131 -15.11 -3.37 -13.69
CA ARG A 131 -16.55 -3.31 -13.90
C ARG A 131 -17.20 -4.70 -13.88
N GLN A 132 -16.57 -5.70 -14.49
CA GLN A 132 -17.06 -7.08 -14.48
C GLN A 132 -17.02 -7.67 -13.06
N GLY A 133 -15.93 -7.45 -12.33
CA GLY A 133 -15.81 -7.84 -10.92
C GLY A 133 -16.88 -7.18 -10.06
N PHE A 134 -17.14 -5.88 -10.26
CA PHE A 134 -18.25 -5.18 -9.61
C PHE A 134 -19.59 -5.84 -9.92
N ARG A 135 -19.91 -6.09 -11.20
CA ARG A 135 -21.21 -6.68 -11.59
C ARG A 135 -21.41 -8.12 -11.11
N ARG A 136 -20.33 -8.90 -11.00
CA ARG A 136 -20.36 -10.32 -10.62
C ARG A 136 -20.16 -10.55 -9.12
N ALA A 137 -19.94 -9.50 -8.34
CA ALA A 137 -19.75 -9.63 -6.90
C ALA A 137 -21.00 -10.26 -6.27
N ASP A 138 -20.81 -11.36 -5.56
CA ASP A 138 -21.87 -11.97 -4.78
C ASP A 138 -22.11 -11.13 -3.52
N LEU A 139 -23.30 -10.54 -3.43
CA LEU A 139 -23.71 -9.75 -2.25
C LEU A 139 -24.27 -10.62 -1.13
N LYS A 140 -24.40 -11.94 -1.34
CA LYS A 140 -24.77 -12.86 -0.27
C LYS A 140 -23.68 -12.78 0.81
N LEU A 141 -24.09 -12.41 2.02
CA LEU A 141 -23.22 -12.14 3.19
C LEU A 141 -22.46 -10.80 3.20
N ALA A 142 -22.57 -9.96 2.16
CA ALA A 142 -21.95 -8.61 2.18
C ALA A 142 -22.47 -7.74 3.34
N ALA A 143 -23.69 -8.01 3.82
CA ALA A 143 -24.25 -7.35 5.00
C ALA A 143 -23.43 -7.57 6.29
N PHE A 144 -22.71 -8.69 6.41
CA PHE A 144 -21.86 -9.00 7.57
C PHE A 144 -20.42 -8.50 7.42
N ARG A 145 -20.04 -8.05 6.22
CA ARG A 145 -18.71 -7.50 5.90
C ARG A 145 -18.86 -6.24 5.07
N TYR A 146 -19.45 -5.21 5.69
CA TYR A 146 -19.64 -3.92 5.05
C TYR A 146 -18.28 -3.26 4.78
N ASP A 147 -17.98 -3.01 3.50
CA ASP A 147 -16.82 -2.22 3.05
C ASP A 147 -17.29 -0.82 2.66
N SER A 148 -16.88 0.20 3.41
CA SER A 148 -17.25 1.59 3.14
C SER A 148 -16.76 2.11 1.79
N ASN A 149 -15.77 1.46 1.18
CA ASN A 149 -15.25 1.83 -0.14
C ASN A 149 -16.06 1.22 -1.28
N TYR A 150 -17.01 0.33 -0.99
CA TYR A 150 -17.84 -0.31 -1.99
C TYR A 150 -19.17 0.45 -2.16
N ASN A 151 -19.44 0.92 -3.37
CA ASN A 151 -20.69 1.64 -3.67
C ASN A 151 -21.85 0.65 -3.89
N TYR A 152 -22.38 0.10 -2.79
CA TYR A 152 -23.50 -0.84 -2.81
C TYR A 152 -24.78 -0.25 -3.43
N ARG A 153 -24.97 1.08 -3.39
CA ARG A 153 -26.16 1.74 -3.94
C ARG A 153 -26.30 1.55 -5.46
N GLU A 154 -25.17 1.52 -6.15
CA GLU A 154 -25.12 1.41 -7.62
C GLU A 154 -24.95 -0.04 -8.09
N HIS A 155 -24.95 -1.01 -7.16
CA HIS A 155 -24.75 -2.40 -7.51
C HIS A 155 -25.99 -2.99 -8.19
N PRO A 156 -25.86 -3.70 -9.34
CA PRO A 156 -27.00 -4.21 -10.10
C PRO A 156 -27.95 -5.11 -9.29
N ASN A 157 -27.41 -5.83 -8.31
CA ASN A 157 -28.17 -6.73 -7.44
C ASN A 157 -28.77 -6.05 -6.20
N VAL A 158 -28.53 -4.74 -5.98
CA VAL A 158 -29.16 -3.98 -4.89
C VAL A 158 -30.42 -3.31 -5.43
N VAL A 159 -31.53 -4.03 -5.33
CA VAL A 159 -32.86 -3.49 -5.63
C VAL A 159 -33.49 -3.01 -4.32
N ILE A 160 -33.27 -1.75 -3.96
CA ILE A 160 -34.08 -1.09 -2.93
C ILE A 160 -35.39 -0.72 -3.64
N GLY A 161 -36.43 -1.52 -3.43
CA GLY A 161 -37.76 -1.26 -4.00
C GLY A 161 -38.32 0.10 -3.58
N ARG A 162 -39.39 0.56 -4.24
CA ARG A 162 -40.07 1.79 -3.81
C ARG A 162 -40.77 1.57 -2.46
N MET A 163 -40.57 2.49 -1.51
CA MET A 163 -41.24 2.47 -0.20
C MET A 163 -42.65 3.05 -0.32
N ASP A 164 -43.53 2.34 -1.00
CA ASP A 164 -44.86 2.87 -1.37
C ASP A 164 -45.98 2.29 -0.49
N VAL A 165 -45.67 1.28 0.32
CA VAL A 165 -46.65 0.63 1.17
C VAL A 165 -46.62 1.27 2.54
N ALA A 166 -47.73 1.88 2.94
CA ALA A 166 -47.92 2.32 4.31
C ALA A 166 -48.17 1.10 5.21
N CYS A 167 -47.46 1.03 6.34
CA CYS A 167 -47.78 0.07 7.39
C CYS A 167 -49.17 0.36 7.96
N SER A 168 -50.04 -0.64 8.01
CA SER A 168 -51.39 -0.54 8.61
C SER A 168 -51.38 -0.13 10.09
N HIS A 169 -50.28 -0.37 10.81
CA HIS A 169 -50.19 -0.10 12.25
C HIS A 169 -49.59 1.26 12.61
N CYS A 170 -48.73 1.84 11.76
CA CYS A 170 -48.02 3.08 12.10
C CYS A 170 -47.88 4.06 10.93
N GLN A 171 -48.48 3.76 9.78
CA GLN A 171 -48.46 4.55 8.55
C GLN A 171 -47.07 4.85 7.97
N ALA A 172 -45.99 4.35 8.59
CA ALA A 172 -44.65 4.46 8.07
C ALA A 172 -44.52 3.67 6.75
N ARG A 173 -43.81 4.26 5.79
CA ARG A 173 -43.56 3.63 4.49
C ARG A 173 -42.59 2.46 4.65
N ARG A 174 -42.95 1.29 4.11
CA ARG A 174 -42.15 0.05 4.12
C ARG A 174 -41.81 -0.40 2.71
N LEU A 175 -40.72 -1.15 2.57
CA LEU A 175 -40.35 -1.83 1.34
C LEU A 175 -41.22 -3.09 1.17
N LEU A 176 -41.86 -3.26 0.01
CA LEU A 176 -42.48 -4.52 -0.37
C LEU A 176 -41.36 -5.46 -0.83
N PHE A 177 -41.04 -6.49 -0.04
CA PHE A 177 -40.25 -7.62 -0.53
C PHE A 177 -41.23 -8.68 -1.03
N PRO A 178 -41.40 -8.88 -2.36
CA PRO A 178 -42.37 -9.83 -2.89
C PRO A 178 -42.04 -11.31 -2.60
N THR A 179 -40.84 -11.60 -2.08
CA THR A 179 -40.34 -12.99 -1.94
C THR A 179 -40.02 -13.44 -0.52
N LEU A 180 -40.18 -12.59 0.51
CA LEU A 180 -39.96 -12.98 1.90
C LEU A 180 -41.09 -12.42 2.77
N LEU A 181 -41.81 -13.32 3.45
CA LEU A 181 -42.81 -13.02 4.49
C LEU A 181 -42.15 -12.43 5.76
N LEU A 182 -41.28 -11.44 5.62
CA LEU A 182 -40.63 -10.73 6.72
C LEU A 182 -40.94 -9.24 6.58
N ASN A 183 -42.04 -8.85 7.21
CA ASN A 183 -42.50 -7.46 7.29
C ASN A 183 -41.68 -6.68 8.33
N LEU A 184 -40.55 -6.10 7.95
CA LEU A 184 -39.82 -5.15 8.79
C LEU A 184 -40.27 -3.71 8.50
N CYS A 185 -40.91 -3.08 9.48
CA CYS A 185 -41.28 -1.66 9.43
C CYS A 185 -40.14 -0.77 9.95
N PHE A 186 -39.90 0.37 9.31
CA PHE A 186 -38.79 1.30 9.58
C PHE A 186 -38.67 1.79 11.05
N HIS A 187 -39.72 1.64 11.86
CA HIS A 187 -39.68 1.99 13.27
C HIS A 187 -38.78 1.07 14.11
N THR A 188 -38.41 -0.12 13.62
CA THR A 188 -37.41 -0.99 14.27
C THR A 188 -35.97 -0.53 14.01
N PHE A 189 -35.69 0.19 12.92
CA PHE A 189 -34.32 0.64 12.62
C PHE A 189 -33.94 1.94 13.33
N LEU A 190 -34.88 2.86 13.57
CA LEU A 190 -34.63 4.13 14.27
C LEU A 190 -34.81 4.07 15.80
N ARG A 191 -35.43 3.02 16.36
CA ARG A 191 -35.59 2.84 17.83
C ARG A 191 -34.57 1.92 18.50
N LEU A 192 -33.60 1.35 17.78
CA LEU A 192 -32.48 0.62 18.41
C LEU A 192 -31.49 1.54 19.16
N ARG A 193 -31.64 2.87 19.07
CA ARG A 193 -30.88 3.83 19.90
C ARG A 193 -31.61 4.28 21.18
N ARG A 194 -32.89 3.97 21.38
CA ARG A 194 -33.62 4.38 22.60
C ARG A 194 -34.66 3.32 23.00
N ASN A 195 -34.15 2.35 23.75
CA ASN A 195 -34.75 1.59 24.86
C ASN A 195 -36.28 1.44 24.97
N ARG A 196 -36.68 0.18 25.25
CA ARG A 196 -37.97 -0.37 25.73
C ARG A 196 -39.01 -0.83 24.70
N ASN A 197 -38.87 -2.11 24.34
CA ASN A 197 -39.91 -3.15 24.23
C ASN A 197 -41.33 -2.71 23.82
N THR A 198 -41.60 -2.66 22.52
CA THR A 198 -42.90 -3.08 21.96
C THR A 198 -42.64 -3.75 20.61
N PHE A 199 -42.43 -5.07 20.64
CA PHE A 199 -42.39 -5.92 19.44
C PHE A 199 -43.84 -6.13 18.99
N CYS A 200 -44.25 -5.57 17.85
CA CYS A 200 -45.48 -6.02 17.21
C CYS A 200 -45.21 -7.38 16.55
N ARG A 201 -45.44 -8.46 17.31
CA ARG A 201 -45.58 -9.82 16.77
C ARG A 201 -47.04 -10.01 16.32
N THR A 202 -47.27 -10.21 15.03
CA THR A 202 -48.52 -10.84 14.57
C THR A 202 -48.31 -12.35 14.60
N GLN A 203 -49.02 -13.05 15.48
CA GLN A 203 -49.14 -14.51 15.41
C GLN A 203 -49.93 -14.87 14.15
N GLY A 204 -49.46 -15.88 13.41
CA GLY A 204 -50.14 -16.37 12.22
C GLY A 204 -51.38 -17.17 12.60
N GLU A 205 -52.50 -16.90 11.93
CA GLU A 205 -53.64 -17.80 11.93
C GLU A 205 -53.54 -18.75 10.73
N THR A 206 -53.41 -20.02 11.07
CA THR A 206 -53.33 -21.19 10.20
C THR A 206 -54.66 -21.46 9.50
N THR A 207 -54.57 -21.87 8.24
CA THR A 207 -55.63 -22.49 7.44
C THR A 207 -56.32 -23.68 8.16
N ARG A 208 -57.64 -23.78 8.02
CA ARG A 208 -58.36 -25.08 8.07
C ARG A 208 -59.58 -25.07 7.15
N VAL A 209 -59.47 -25.82 6.07
CA VAL A 209 -60.57 -26.37 5.28
C VAL A 209 -61.27 -27.45 6.11
N SER A 210 -62.60 -27.54 6.09
CA SER A 210 -63.37 -28.80 6.12
C SER A 210 -64.89 -28.59 6.00
N ARG A 211 -65.42 -29.23 4.93
CA ARG A 211 -66.80 -29.65 4.61
C ARG A 211 -67.86 -28.58 4.34
#